data_AF-A0A7G9TD68-F1
#
_entry.id   AF-A0A7G9TD68-F1
#
_cell.length_a   1.000
_cell.length_b   1.000
_cell.length_c   1.000
_cell.angle_alpha   90.00
_cell.angle_beta   90.00
_cell.angle_gamma   90.00
#
_symmetry.space_group_name_H-M   'P 1'
#
loop_
_entity.id
_entity.type
_entity.pdbx_description
1 polymer ?
#
loop_
_entity_poly.entity_id
_entity_poly.type
_entity_poly.pdbx_seq_one_letter_code
_entity_poly.pdbx_strand_id
1 'polypeptide(L)'
;MDTTKLSDTKLAALSAAHPTLPSEYFAYLRDVGWGEAVSGRMIYSGPVAPQDVYGATFSRTDIVLLGDDLQGYCFGYDRTASAYGETTPSGDWQAWPADKGLRHHVGA
;
A
#
# COMPACT_ATOMS: atom_id res chain seq x y z
N MET A 1 -1.86 -11.18 -14.71
CA MET A 1 -2.55 -10.09 -14.01
C MET A 1 -3.95 -10.55 -13.68
N ASP A 2 -4.24 -10.52 -12.39
CA ASP A 2 -5.54 -10.89 -11.82
C ASP A 2 -5.86 -9.86 -10.74
N THR A 3 -6.54 -8.78 -11.14
CA THR A 3 -6.93 -7.71 -10.23
C THR A 3 -8.44 -7.63 -10.11
N THR A 4 -8.90 -7.35 -8.89
CA THR A 4 -10.32 -7.16 -8.55
C THR A 4 -10.54 -5.74 -8.09
N LYS A 5 -11.46 -5.02 -8.75
CA LYS A 5 -11.82 -3.64 -8.36
C LYS A 5 -12.68 -3.64 -7.09
N LEU A 6 -12.48 -2.64 -6.23
CA LEU A 6 -13.38 -2.44 -5.09
C LEU A 6 -14.61 -1.61 -5.50
N SER A 7 -15.75 -1.93 -4.88
CA SER A 7 -16.97 -1.14 -5.04
C SER A 7 -16.88 0.19 -4.31
N ASP A 8 -17.66 1.18 -4.74
CA ASP A 8 -17.72 2.50 -4.11
C ASP A 8 -18.06 2.44 -2.62
N THR A 9 -18.94 1.52 -2.22
CA THR A 9 -19.28 1.31 -0.80
C THR A 9 -18.08 0.83 0.01
N LYS A 10 -17.28 -0.11 -0.52
CA LYS A 10 -16.06 -0.57 0.16
C LYS A 10 -15.02 0.54 0.21
N LEU A 11 -14.87 1.30 -0.87
CA LEU A 11 -13.92 2.42 -0.94
C LEU A 11 -14.29 3.54 0.04
N ALA A 12 -15.58 3.86 0.18
CA ALA A 12 -16.05 4.86 1.15
C ALA A 12 -15.79 4.42 2.60
N ALA A 13 -16.02 3.14 2.91
CA ALA A 13 -15.70 2.60 4.23
C ALA A 13 -14.19 2.64 4.51
N LEU A 14 -13.38 2.27 3.50
CA LEU A 14 -11.92 2.23 3.63
C LEU A 14 -11.32 3.64 3.78
N SER A 15 -11.82 4.63 3.02
CA SER A 15 -11.35 6.01 3.14
C SER A 15 -11.76 6.66 4.46
N ALA A 16 -12.95 6.35 4.98
CA ALA A 16 -13.37 6.77 6.30
C ALA A 16 -12.51 6.14 7.42
N ALA A 17 -12.10 4.88 7.26
CA ALA A 17 -11.22 4.20 8.22
C ALA A 17 -9.76 4.68 8.15
N HIS A 18 -9.31 5.17 7.00
CA HIS A 18 -7.92 5.59 6.76
C HIS A 18 -7.84 7.01 6.14
N PRO A 19 -8.29 8.06 6.86
CA PRO A 19 -8.38 9.41 6.31
C PRO A 19 -7.01 10.06 6.03
N THR A 20 -5.93 9.51 6.58
CA THR A 20 -4.55 9.97 6.34
C THR A 20 -3.97 9.42 5.04
N LEU A 21 -4.64 8.49 4.37
CA LEU A 21 -4.15 7.94 3.10
C LEU A 21 -4.55 8.83 1.93
N PRO A 22 -3.67 8.98 0.93
CA PRO A 22 -3.91 9.84 -0.21
C PRO A 22 -5.07 9.32 -1.07
N SER A 23 -5.87 10.24 -1.62
CA SER A 23 -7.03 9.91 -2.44
C SER A 23 -6.69 9.05 -3.66
N GLU A 24 -5.45 9.15 -4.16
CA GLU A 24 -5.00 8.34 -5.30
C GLU A 24 -4.94 6.84 -5.01
N TYR A 25 -4.69 6.44 -3.75
CA TYR A 25 -4.72 5.02 -3.37
C TYR A 25 -6.12 4.44 -3.56
N PHE A 26 -7.15 5.16 -3.13
CA PHE A 26 -8.54 4.74 -3.33
C PHE A 26 -8.95 4.81 -4.81
N ALA A 27 -8.41 5.74 -5.59
CA ALA A 27 -8.58 5.76 -7.05
C ALA A 27 -7.89 4.55 -7.72
N TYR A 28 -6.74 4.11 -7.22
CA TYR A 28 -6.07 2.89 -7.69
C TYR A 28 -6.96 1.66 -7.48
N LEU A 29 -7.45 1.45 -6.25
CA LEU A 29 -8.31 0.30 -5.91
C LEU A 29 -9.65 0.29 -6.67
N ARG A 30 -10.14 1.47 -7.07
CA ARG A 30 -11.33 1.62 -7.91
C ARG A 30 -11.08 1.28 -9.36
N ASP A 31 -10.02 1.83 -9.95
CA ASP A 31 -9.82 1.79 -11.39
C ASP A 31 -9.03 0.57 -11.84
N VAL A 32 -8.03 0.17 -11.05
CA VAL A 32 -7.10 -0.94 -11.32
C VAL A 32 -7.45 -2.17 -10.49
N GLY A 33 -7.69 -1.98 -9.19
CA GLY A 33 -8.05 -3.05 -8.26
C GLY A 33 -6.90 -3.53 -7.37
N TRP A 34 -7.15 -4.62 -6.63
CA TRP A 34 -6.19 -5.32 -5.78
C TRP A 34 -5.94 -6.74 -6.32
N GLY A 35 -4.82 -7.35 -5.97
CA GLY A 35 -4.31 -8.58 -6.58
C GLY A 35 -2.95 -8.36 -7.26
N GLU A 36 -2.58 -9.24 -8.19
CA GLU A 36 -1.28 -9.15 -8.88
C GLU A 36 -1.31 -8.11 -10.00
N ALA A 37 -0.54 -7.02 -9.84
CA ALA A 37 -0.41 -5.94 -10.81
C ALA A 37 0.56 -6.26 -11.96
N VAL A 38 0.65 -5.38 -12.98
CA VAL A 38 1.50 -5.58 -14.18
C VAL A 38 2.95 -5.78 -13.76
N SER A 39 3.37 -5.07 -12.72
CA SER A 39 4.73 -5.11 -12.22
C SER A 39 5.09 -6.42 -11.52
N GLY A 40 4.13 -7.36 -11.36
CA GLY A 40 4.27 -8.58 -10.55
C GLY A 40 4.16 -8.34 -9.04
N ARG A 41 3.86 -7.11 -8.62
CA ARG A 41 3.61 -6.79 -7.21
C ARG A 41 2.20 -7.23 -6.81
N MET A 42 2.05 -7.70 -5.59
CA MET A 42 0.76 -8.01 -4.99
C MET A 42 0.20 -6.76 -4.30
N ILE A 43 -1.00 -6.32 -4.67
CA ILE A 43 -1.67 -5.16 -4.07
C ILE A 43 -2.74 -5.69 -3.13
N TYR A 44 -2.77 -5.21 -1.90
CA TYR A 44 -3.76 -5.62 -0.90
C TYR A 44 -5.11 -4.94 -1.12
N SER A 45 -6.17 -5.62 -0.70
CA SER A 45 -7.55 -5.09 -0.73
C SER A 45 -7.81 -3.96 0.28
N GLY A 46 -6.83 -3.67 1.14
CA GLY A 46 -6.84 -2.58 2.10
C GLY A 46 -5.50 -2.48 2.83
N PRO A 47 -5.26 -1.41 3.62
CA PRO A 47 -4.03 -1.25 4.37
C PRO A 47 -3.87 -2.31 5.46
N VAL A 48 -2.65 -2.81 5.62
CA VAL A 48 -2.29 -3.82 6.63
C VAL A 48 -1.24 -3.24 7.56
N ALA A 49 -1.31 -3.56 8.86
CA ALA A 49 -0.28 -3.13 9.80
C ALA A 49 1.01 -3.92 9.54
N PRO A 50 2.19 -3.29 9.55
CA PRO A 50 3.46 -4.02 9.39
C PRO A 50 3.64 -5.18 10.38
N GLN A 51 3.07 -5.06 11.58
CA GLN A 51 3.12 -6.08 12.63
C GLN A 51 2.35 -7.35 12.25
N ASP A 52 1.34 -7.25 11.39
CA ASP A 52 0.57 -8.40 10.91
C ASP A 52 1.36 -9.22 9.87
N VAL A 53 2.36 -8.60 9.22
CA VAL A 53 3.19 -9.23 8.17
C VAL A 53 4.57 -9.62 8.71
N TYR A 54 5.25 -8.71 9.40
CA TYR A 54 6.63 -8.90 9.90
C TYR A 54 6.69 -9.29 11.38
N GLY A 55 5.55 -9.33 12.07
CA GLY A 55 5.46 -9.71 13.47
C GLY A 55 5.52 -8.53 14.45
N ALA A 56 5.18 -8.81 15.70
CA ALA A 56 4.95 -7.81 16.75
C ALA A 56 6.19 -6.98 17.12
N THR A 57 7.40 -7.41 16.75
CA THR A 57 8.64 -6.68 17.02
C THR A 57 8.89 -5.52 16.06
N PHE A 58 8.07 -5.38 15.01
CA PHE A 58 8.17 -4.26 14.08
C PHE A 58 7.76 -2.94 14.76
N SER A 59 8.71 -2.01 14.87
CA SER A 59 8.60 -0.84 15.74
C SER A 59 7.83 0.35 15.15
N ARG A 60 7.77 0.46 13.82
CA ARG A 60 7.08 1.57 13.15
C ARG A 60 5.57 1.32 13.12
N THR A 61 4.80 2.29 13.61
CA THR A 61 3.33 2.25 13.70
C THR A 61 2.66 3.32 12.84
N ASP A 62 3.45 4.17 12.19
CA ASP A 62 3.06 5.25 11.30
C ASP A 62 3.06 4.84 9.82
N ILE A 63 3.67 3.70 9.50
CA ILE A 63 3.59 3.07 8.18
C ILE A 63 2.33 2.18 8.12
N VAL A 64 1.71 2.10 6.95
CA VAL A 64 0.78 1.00 6.61
C VAL A 64 1.26 0.33 5.32
N LEU A 65 1.08 -0.98 5.24
CA LEU A 65 1.44 -1.76 4.06
C LEU A 65 0.25 -1.79 3.09
N LEU A 66 0.55 -1.60 1.81
CA LEU A 66 -0.44 -1.58 0.73
C LEU A 66 -0.27 -2.75 -0.24
N GLY A 67 0.83 -3.50 -0.10
CA GLY A 67 1.15 -4.68 -0.88
C GLY A 67 2.60 -5.12 -0.69
N ASP A 68 3.01 -6.11 -1.47
CA ASP A 68 4.34 -6.72 -1.40
C ASP A 68 4.87 -7.17 -2.77
N ASP A 69 6.14 -7.55 -2.80
CA ASP A 69 6.86 -8.02 -3.98
C ASP A 69 6.97 -9.56 -4.07
N LEU A 70 6.28 -10.29 -3.18
CA LEU A 70 6.34 -11.74 -3.00
C LEU A 70 7.75 -12.29 -2.65
N GLN A 71 8.70 -11.41 -2.31
CA GLN A 71 10.08 -11.74 -1.95
C GLN A 71 10.49 -11.20 -0.57
N GLY A 72 9.51 -10.72 0.20
CA GLY A 72 9.67 -10.28 1.60
C GLY A 72 9.69 -8.77 1.80
N TYR A 73 9.64 -7.98 0.72
CA TYR A 73 9.55 -6.52 0.80
C TYR A 73 8.10 -6.09 0.64
N CYS A 74 7.65 -5.21 1.52
CA CYS A 74 6.33 -4.62 1.43
C CYS A 74 6.46 -3.16 1.04
N PHE A 75 5.57 -2.70 0.16
CA PHE A 75 5.42 -1.28 -0.11
C PHE A 75 4.22 -0.74 0.68
N GLY A 76 4.29 0.55 0.98
CA GLY A 76 3.37 1.16 1.91
C GLY A 76 3.27 2.66 1.77
N TYR A 77 2.67 3.27 2.80
CA TYR A 77 2.60 4.71 2.96
C TYR A 77 3.02 5.10 4.37
N ASP A 78 3.98 6.01 4.47
CA ASP A 78 4.37 6.68 5.72
C ASP A 78 3.41 7.84 5.96
N ARG A 79 2.56 7.71 6.98
CA ARG A 79 1.55 8.72 7.33
C ARG A 79 2.14 9.98 7.94
N THR A 80 3.35 9.91 8.50
CA THR A 80 4.05 11.06 9.07
C THR A 80 4.70 11.88 7.96
N ALA A 81 5.44 11.22 7.07
CA ALA A 81 6.14 11.86 5.97
C ALA A 81 5.25 12.14 4.74
N SER A 82 4.03 11.58 4.72
CA SER A 82 3.11 11.65 3.59
C SER A 82 3.74 11.14 2.28
N ALA A 83 4.48 10.03 2.36
CA ALA A 83 5.25 9.49 1.25
C ALA A 83 5.01 7.98 1.07
N TYR A 84 4.97 7.55 -0.20
CA TYR A 84 5.08 6.14 -0.53
C TYR A 84 6.51 5.65 -0.37
N GLY A 85 6.67 4.35 -0.18
CA GLY A 85 7.98 3.73 -0.07
C GLY A 85 7.89 2.24 0.18
N GLU A 86 9.05 1.65 0.46
CA GLU A 86 9.20 0.24 0.77
C GLU A 86 9.82 0.06 2.13
N THR A 87 9.45 -1.05 2.77
CA THR A 87 10.04 -1.49 4.02
C THR A 87 10.61 -2.90 3.88
N THR A 88 11.70 -3.14 4.60
CA THR A 88 12.25 -4.46 4.82
C THR A 88 11.62 -5.10 6.07
N PRO A 89 11.81 -6.43 6.28
CA PRO A 89 11.44 -7.08 7.54
C PRO A 89 12.18 -6.52 8.77
N SER A 90 13.35 -5.92 8.60
CA SER A 90 14.10 -5.25 9.67
C SER A 90 13.54 -3.86 10.04
N GLY A 91 12.58 -3.35 9.27
CA GLY A 91 11.96 -2.04 9.50
C GLY A 91 12.71 -0.87 8.85
N ASP A 92 13.64 -1.15 7.94
CA ASP A 92 14.30 -0.11 7.16
C ASP A 92 13.32 0.44 6.13
N TRP A 93 13.08 1.75 6.16
CA TRP A 93 12.16 2.43 5.25
C TRP A 93 12.93 3.16 4.15
N GLN A 94 12.53 2.92 2.91
CA GLN A 94 13.02 3.64 1.74
C GLN A 94 11.86 4.35 1.06
N ALA A 95 11.81 5.68 1.21
CA ALA A 95 10.83 6.50 0.51
C ALA A 95 11.06 6.48 -1.01
N TRP A 96 9.98 6.43 -1.76
CA TRP A 96 9.98 6.63 -3.21
C TRP A 96 9.96 8.13 -3.57
N PRO A 97 10.34 8.51 -4.80
CA PRO A 97 10.28 9.90 -5.27
C PRO A 97 8.88 10.51 -5.13
N ALA A 98 8.79 11.66 -4.44
CA ALA A 98 7.51 12.30 -4.12
C ALA A 98 6.78 12.91 -5.34
N ASP A 99 7.45 13.06 -6.48
CA ASP A 99 6.85 13.52 -7.74
C ASP A 99 6.11 12.40 -8.50
N LYS A 100 6.06 11.19 -7.93
CA LYS A 100 5.45 10.01 -8.51
C LYS A 100 4.43 9.40 -7.54
N GLY A 101 3.25 9.08 -8.07
CA GLY A 101 2.20 8.40 -7.31
C GLY A 101 2.29 6.88 -7.39
N LEU A 102 1.43 6.19 -6.65
CA LEU A 102 1.39 4.73 -6.53
C LEU A 102 1.41 4.02 -7.90
N ARG A 103 0.59 4.47 -8.85
CA ARG A 103 0.49 3.87 -10.20
C ARG A 103 1.83 3.82 -10.93
N HIS A 104 2.71 4.79 -10.71
CA HIS A 104 4.04 4.79 -11.34
C HIS A 104 4.90 3.64 -10.84
N HIS A 105 4.78 3.29 -9.55
CA HIS A 105 5.65 2.32 -8.89
C HIS A 105 5.14 0.88 -8.99
N VAL A 106 3.82 0.69 -9.04
CA VAL A 106 3.20 -0.65 -9.05
C VAL A 106 2.53 -1.02 -10.39
N GLY A 107 2.53 -0.11 -11.35
CA GLY A 107 1.87 -0.30 -12.65
C GLY A 107 0.35 -0.15 -12.58
N ALA A 108 -0.31 -0.11 -13.73
CA ALA A 108 -1.76 -0.07 -13.88
C ALA A 108 -2.17 -0.98 -15.03
#